data_AF-A0A7L3R3J3-F1
#
_entry.id   AF-A0A7L3R3J3-F1
#
_cell.length_a   1.000
_cell.length_b   1.000
_cell.length_c   1.000
_cell.angle_alpha   90.00
_cell.angle_beta   90.00
_cell.angle_gamma   90.00
#
_symmetry.space_group_name_H-M   'P 1'
#
loop_
_entity.id
_entity.type
_entity.pdbx_description
1 polymer ?
#
loop_
_entity_poly.entity_id
_entity_poly.type
_entity_poly.pdbx_seq_one_letter_code
_entity_poly.pdbx_strand_id
1 'polypeptide(L)'
;PRGVPAVSPCPRYVERVSALLRQKLLQAELLLAKRDALARRRQQALAEQAALEPKLQQLQERIKELQKLVRDTPKSPPGPSPVRPPEPLPVSLQIEADISKRYGGRPVNLMGINV
;
A
#
# COMPACT_ATOMS: atom_id res chain seq x y z
N PRO A 1 14.14 -56.11 61.36
CA PRO A 1 14.52 -55.39 60.12
C PRO A 1 13.81 -54.04 60.09
N ARG A 2 14.55 -52.93 60.14
CA ARG A 2 14.04 -51.57 60.40
C ARG A 2 13.22 -51.07 59.20
N GLY A 3 12.04 -50.51 59.48
CA GLY A 3 11.21 -49.84 58.47
C GLY A 3 11.93 -48.62 57.90
N VAL A 4 11.93 -48.50 56.58
CA VAL A 4 12.44 -47.32 55.88
C VAL A 4 11.44 -46.18 56.14
N PRO A 5 11.87 -45.01 56.65
CA PRO A 5 10.94 -43.90 56.82
C PRO A 5 10.48 -43.43 55.43
N ALA A 6 9.17 -43.41 55.21
CA ALA A 6 8.59 -42.81 54.02
C ALA A 6 8.94 -41.31 54.00
N VAL A 7 9.81 -40.92 53.07
CA VAL A 7 10.12 -39.51 52.82
C VAL A 7 8.89 -38.89 52.13
N SER A 8 7.99 -38.33 52.92
CA SER A 8 6.89 -37.52 52.37
C SER A 8 7.48 -36.27 51.73
N PRO A 9 7.25 -35.98 50.44
CA PRO A 9 7.65 -34.72 49.87
C PRO A 9 7.01 -33.59 50.68
N CYS A 10 7.80 -32.57 51.00
CA CYS A 10 7.35 -31.47 51.84
C CYS A 10 6.09 -30.82 51.20
N PRO A 11 4.93 -30.76 51.89
CA PRO A 11 3.65 -30.35 51.30
C PRO A 11 3.71 -29.03 50.53
N ARG A 12 4.50 -28.07 51.02
CA ARG A 12 4.72 -26.76 50.38
C ARG A 12 5.41 -26.84 49.02
N TYR A 13 6.27 -27.83 48.79
CA TYR A 13 6.92 -28.03 47.49
C TYR A 13 5.89 -28.52 46.46
N VAL A 14 5.07 -29.51 46.85
CA VAL A 14 4.00 -30.05 46.01
C VAL A 14 3.00 -28.95 45.64
N GLU A 15 2.62 -28.11 46.60
CA GLU A 15 1.74 -26.96 46.36
C GLU A 15 2.35 -25.99 45.33
N ARG A 16 3.61 -25.56 45.51
CA ARG A 16 4.27 -24.64 44.56
C ARG A 16 4.38 -25.22 43.16
N VAL A 17 4.76 -26.49 43.05
CA VAL A 17 4.87 -27.19 41.76
C VAL A 17 3.50 -27.30 41.11
N SER A 18 2.46 -27.65 41.88
CA SER A 18 1.08 -27.75 41.35
C SER A 18 0.58 -26.39 40.84
N ALA A 19 0.85 -25.30 41.55
CA ALA A 19 0.49 -23.95 41.13
C ALA A 19 1.24 -23.54 39.85
N LEU A 20 2.54 -23.83 39.77
CA LEU A 20 3.34 -23.56 38.57
C LEU A 20 2.84 -24.34 37.36
N LEU A 21 2.54 -25.63 37.52
CA LEU A 21 2.02 -26.47 36.43
C LEU A 21 0.67 -25.97 35.93
N ARG A 22 -0.25 -25.60 36.84
CA ARG A 22 -1.53 -24.98 36.47
C ARG A 22 -1.33 -23.70 35.68
N GLN A 23 -0.40 -22.83 36.11
CA GLN A 23 -0.09 -21.60 35.39
C GLN A 23 0.44 -21.88 33.98
N LYS A 24 1.34 -22.87 33.82
CA LYS A 24 1.88 -23.26 32.52
C LYS A 24 0.83 -23.85 31.60
N LEU A 25 -0.10 -24.63 32.15
CA LEU A 25 -1.23 -25.19 31.41
C LEU A 25 -2.14 -24.08 30.86
N LEU A 26 -2.52 -23.10 31.69
CA LEU A 26 -3.31 -21.94 31.23
C LEU A 26 -2.58 -21.12 30.15
N GLN A 27 -1.27 -20.94 30.28
CA GLN A 27 -0.47 -20.27 29.25
C GLN A 27 -0.50 -21.04 27.91
N ALA A 28 -0.38 -22.36 27.96
CA ALA A 28 -0.43 -23.20 26.77
C ALA A 28 -1.82 -23.16 26.09
N GLU A 29 -2.90 -23.25 26.87
CA GLU A 29 -4.27 -23.13 26.36
C GLU A 29 -4.51 -21.78 25.65
N LEU A 30 -4.03 -20.68 26.25
CA LEU A 30 -4.13 -19.35 25.64
C LEU A 30 -3.36 -19.29 24.31
N LEU A 31 -2.16 -19.87 24.24
CA LEU A 31 -1.36 -19.90 23.01
C LEU A 31 -2.05 -20.73 21.92
N LEU A 32 -2.67 -21.85 22.27
CA LEU A 32 -3.46 -22.64 21.33
C LEU A 32 -4.64 -21.84 20.80
N ALA A 33 -5.41 -21.18 21.66
CA ALA A 33 -6.53 -20.34 21.25
C ALA A 33 -6.09 -19.20 20.31
N LYS A 34 -4.94 -18.56 20.58
CA LYS A 34 -4.35 -17.54 19.71
C LYS A 34 -3.97 -18.11 18.34
N ARG A 35 -3.34 -19.29 18.31
CA ARG A 35 -2.96 -19.96 17.07
C ARG A 35 -4.18 -20.27 16.22
N ASP A 36 -5.25 -20.78 16.83
CA ASP A 36 -6.48 -21.11 16.12
C ASP A 36 -7.18 -19.85 15.58
N ALA A 37 -7.18 -18.76 16.34
CA ALA A 37 -7.67 -17.47 15.86
C ALA A 37 -6.87 -16.95 14.65
N LEU A 38 -5.54 -17.06 14.68
CA LEU A 38 -4.69 -16.71 13.55
C LEU A 38 -4.93 -17.61 12.33
N ALA A 39 -5.12 -18.91 12.54
CA ALA A 39 -5.43 -19.86 11.47
C ALA A 39 -6.76 -19.50 10.78
N ARG A 40 -7.79 -19.14 11.54
CA ARG A 40 -9.07 -18.67 11.01
C ARG A 40 -8.92 -17.39 10.19
N ARG A 41 -8.19 -16.39 10.72
CA ARG A 41 -7.92 -15.13 9.98
C ARG A 41 -7.17 -15.39 8.68
N ARG A 42 -6.18 -16.29 8.70
CA ARG A 42 -5.45 -16.68 7.48
C ARG A 42 -6.39 -17.33 6.46
N GLN A 43 -7.27 -18.22 6.89
CA GLN A 43 -8.25 -18.87 6.01
C GLN A 43 -9.22 -17.86 5.40
N GLN A 44 -9.69 -16.88 6.18
CA GLN A 44 -10.53 -15.79 5.69
C GLN A 44 -9.81 -14.98 4.61
N ALA A 45 -8.57 -14.57 4.86
CA ALA A 45 -7.78 -13.82 3.88
C ALA A 45 -7.57 -14.60 2.57
N LEU A 46 -7.30 -15.90 2.66
CA LEU A 46 -7.17 -16.75 1.47
C LEU A 46 -8.50 -16.89 0.70
N ALA A 47 -9.62 -17.03 1.41
CA ALA A 47 -10.93 -17.10 0.80
C ALA A 47 -11.32 -15.78 0.11
N GLU A 48 -11.01 -14.64 0.74
CA GLU A 48 -11.20 -13.31 0.15
C GLU A 48 -10.35 -13.14 -1.12
N GLN A 49 -9.07 -13.55 -1.09
CA GLN A 49 -8.21 -13.55 -2.27
C GLN A 49 -8.80 -14.40 -3.40
N ALA A 50 -9.16 -15.64 -3.11
CA ALA A 50 -9.76 -16.56 -4.09
C ALA A 50 -11.07 -16.01 -4.69
N ALA A 51 -11.86 -15.27 -3.91
CA ALA A 51 -13.08 -14.62 -4.41
C ALA A 51 -12.79 -13.40 -5.31
N LEU A 52 -11.66 -12.72 -5.11
CA LEU A 52 -11.28 -11.52 -5.88
C LEU A 52 -10.47 -11.85 -7.13
N GLU A 53 -9.68 -12.93 -7.13
CA GLU A 53 -8.91 -13.39 -8.29
C GLU A 53 -9.70 -13.46 -9.61
N PRO A 54 -10.92 -14.05 -9.69
CA PRO A 54 -11.66 -14.11 -10.95
C PRO A 54 -12.08 -12.73 -11.45
N LYS A 55 -12.40 -11.80 -10.55
CA LYS A 55 -12.74 -10.41 -10.93
C LYS A 55 -11.52 -9.68 -11.47
N LEU A 56 -10.36 -9.89 -10.87
CA LEU A 56 -9.09 -9.35 -11.36
C LEU A 56 -8.76 -9.89 -12.75
N GLN A 57 -8.92 -11.20 -12.96
CA GLN A 57 -8.72 -11.83 -14.27
C GLN A 57 -9.66 -11.23 -15.33
N GLN A 58 -10.95 -11.11 -15.02
CA GLN A 58 -11.93 -10.50 -15.92
C GLN A 58 -11.55 -9.06 -16.28
N LEU A 59 -11.12 -8.25 -15.30
CA LEU A 59 -10.66 -6.88 -15.57
C LEU A 59 -9.42 -6.85 -16.46
N GLN A 60 -8.46 -7.75 -16.26
CA GLN A 60 -7.26 -7.85 -17.09
C GLN A 60 -7.61 -8.23 -18.54
N GLU A 61 -8.54 -9.16 -18.74
CA GLU A 61 -9.04 -9.54 -20.06
C GLU A 61 -9.70 -8.35 -20.76
N ARG A 62 -10.59 -7.63 -20.05
CA ARG A 62 -11.22 -6.42 -20.58
C ARG A 62 -10.22 -5.34 -20.96
N ILE A 63 -9.18 -5.13 -20.15
CA ILE A 63 -8.11 -4.18 -20.47
C ILE A 63 -7.39 -4.60 -21.77
N LYS A 64 -7.09 -5.89 -21.96
CA LYS A 64 -6.46 -6.39 -23.18
C LYS A 64 -7.35 -6.20 -24.41
N GLU A 65 -8.64 -6.49 -24.29
CA GLU A 65 -9.63 -6.26 -25.37
C GLU A 65 -9.67 -4.79 -25.77
N LEU A 66 -9.76 -3.88 -24.79
CA LEU A 66 -9.79 -2.45 -25.04
C LEU A 66 -8.49 -1.94 -25.67
N GLN A 67 -7.33 -2.40 -25.19
CA GLN A 67 -6.03 -2.07 -25.78
C GLN A 67 -5.94 -2.53 -27.24
N LYS A 68 -6.46 -3.72 -27.54
CA LYS A 68 -6.53 -4.23 -28.91
C LYS A 68 -7.38 -3.34 -29.79
N LEU A 69 -8.57 -2.95 -29.33
CA LEU A 69 -9.44 -2.02 -30.07
C LEU A 69 -8.77 -0.67 -30.33
N VAL A 70 -8.08 -0.09 -29.34
CA VAL A 70 -7.34 1.18 -29.51
C VAL A 70 -6.17 1.03 -30.50
N ARG A 71 -5.51 -0.13 -30.53
CA ARG A 71 -4.44 -0.40 -31.49
C ARG A 71 -4.99 -0.64 -32.91
N ASP A 72 -6.09 -1.36 -33.02
CA ASP A 72 -6.70 -1.76 -34.30
C ASP A 72 -7.53 -0.64 -34.93
N THR A 73 -7.98 0.37 -34.15
CA THR A 73 -8.51 1.60 -34.74
C THR A 73 -7.41 2.24 -35.59
N PRO A 74 -7.60 2.41 -36.91
CA PRO A 74 -6.65 3.13 -37.72
C PRO A 74 -6.53 4.51 -37.09
N LYS A 75 -5.33 4.85 -36.63
CA LYS A 75 -4.98 6.22 -36.24
C LYS A 75 -5.50 7.09 -37.37
N SER A 76 -6.53 7.90 -37.10
CA SER A 76 -7.06 8.86 -38.07
C SER A 76 -5.86 9.47 -38.80
N PRO A 77 -5.89 9.58 -40.15
CA PRO A 77 -4.80 10.22 -40.87
C PRO A 77 -4.44 11.49 -40.10
N PRO A 78 -3.14 11.76 -39.85
CA PRO A 78 -2.78 13.00 -39.18
C PRO A 78 -3.47 14.09 -39.99
N GLY A 79 -4.50 14.71 -39.40
CA GLY A 79 -5.07 15.91 -39.96
C GLY A 79 -3.90 16.87 -40.18
N PRO A 80 -3.95 17.77 -41.18
CA PRO A 80 -2.92 18.78 -41.33
C PRO A 80 -2.67 19.36 -39.95
N SER A 81 -1.44 19.20 -39.43
CA SER A 81 -1.08 19.66 -38.10
C SER A 81 -1.67 21.05 -37.95
N PRO A 82 -2.50 21.33 -36.92
CA PRO A 82 -2.90 22.69 -36.65
C PRO A 82 -1.58 23.44 -36.57
N VAL A 83 -1.37 24.39 -37.47
CA VAL A 83 -0.21 25.29 -37.41
C VAL A 83 -0.18 25.72 -35.95
N ARG A 84 0.82 25.23 -35.21
CA ARG A 84 0.91 25.48 -33.78
C ARG A 84 0.84 27.01 -33.68
N PRO A 85 -0.20 27.60 -33.06
CA PRO A 85 -0.17 29.04 -32.84
C PRO A 85 1.16 29.30 -32.12
N PRO A 86 1.87 30.39 -32.47
CA PRO A 86 3.17 30.67 -31.89
C PRO A 86 3.05 30.48 -30.39
N GLU A 87 3.92 29.64 -29.81
CA GLU A 87 3.86 29.37 -28.38
C GLU A 87 3.76 30.71 -27.65
N PRO A 88 2.84 30.84 -26.68
CA PRO A 88 2.73 32.08 -25.93
C PRO A 88 4.12 32.41 -25.41
N LEU A 89 4.53 33.66 -25.60
CA LEU A 89 5.84 34.13 -25.17
C LEU A 89 6.07 33.68 -23.72
N PRO A 90 7.30 33.26 -23.37
CA PRO A 90 7.60 32.87 -22.00
C PRO A 90 7.14 33.98 -21.05
N VAL A 91 6.60 33.58 -19.90
CA VAL A 91 5.93 34.49 -18.95
C VAL A 91 6.80 35.71 -18.61
N SER A 92 8.12 35.54 -18.56
CA SER A 92 9.11 36.62 -18.41
C SER A 92 8.98 37.71 -19.48
N LEU A 93 8.99 37.33 -20.76
CA LEU A 93 8.82 38.25 -21.90
C LEU A 93 7.45 38.92 -21.89
N GLN A 94 6.42 38.23 -21.42
CA GLN A 94 5.07 38.78 -21.32
C GLN A 94 4.98 39.86 -20.23
N ILE A 95 5.64 39.64 -19.09
CA ILE A 95 5.76 40.62 -18.00
C ILE A 95 6.61 41.82 -18.43
N GLU A 96 7.75 41.60 -19.09
CA GLU A 96 8.61 42.66 -19.62
C GLU A 96 7.87 43.55 -20.61
N ALA A 97 7.11 42.95 -21.53
CA ALA A 97 6.30 43.67 -22.50
C ALA A 97 5.17 44.48 -21.84
N ASP A 98 4.53 43.97 -20.78
CA ASP A 98 3.48 44.70 -20.06
C ASP A 98 4.05 45.88 -19.26
N ILE A 99 5.16 45.69 -18.55
CA ILE A 99 5.85 46.77 -17.84
C ILE A 99 6.36 47.82 -18.84
N SER A 100 6.99 47.39 -19.93
CA SER A 100 7.49 48.29 -20.97
C SER A 100 6.37 49.18 -21.54
N LYS A 101 5.19 48.62 -21.83
CA LYS A 101 4.01 49.39 -22.28
C LYS A 101 3.53 50.41 -21.25
N ARG A 102 3.49 50.04 -19.97
CA ARG A 102 3.07 50.95 -18.89
C ARG A 102 4.06 52.11 -18.67
N TYR A 103 5.33 51.94 -19.03
CA TYR A 103 6.40 52.92 -18.84
C TYR A 103 7.01 53.42 -20.16
N GLY A 104 6.16 53.72 -21.15
CA GLY A 104 6.54 54.49 -22.34
C GLY A 104 7.42 53.74 -23.34
N GLY A 105 7.32 52.41 -23.40
CA GLY A 105 8.03 51.57 -24.37
C GLY A 105 9.53 51.40 -24.12
N ARG A 106 10.00 51.73 -22.91
CA ARG A 106 11.41 51.54 -22.54
C ARG A 106 11.68 50.03 -22.33
N PRO A 107 12.84 49.51 -22.80
CA PRO A 107 13.19 48.11 -22.55
C PRO A 107 13.42 47.90 -21.05
N VAL A 108 12.84 46.83 -20.51
CA VAL A 108 12.96 46.43 -19.10
C VAL A 108 13.38 44.97 -19.08
N ASN A 109 14.37 44.65 -18.23
CA ASN A 109 14.83 43.29 -18.00
C ASN A 109 14.51 42.89 -16.57
N LEU A 110 13.94 41.70 -16.36
CA LEU A 110 13.66 41.19 -15.03
C LEU A 110 14.93 40.58 -14.41
N MET A 111 15.63 41.34 -13.58
CA MET A 111 16.79 40.83 -12.83
C MET A 111 16.32 40.00 -11.62
N GLY A 112 16.74 38.74 -11.53
CA GLY A 112 16.59 37.91 -10.32
C GLY A 112 15.46 36.88 -10.30
N ILE A 113 14.91 36.48 -11.44
CA ILE A 113 13.87 35.45 -11.52
C ILE A 113 14.45 34.21 -12.24
N ASN A 114 14.96 33.24 -11.45
CA ASN A 114 15.17 31.88 -11.95
C ASN A 114 13.89 31.07 -11.66
N VAL A 115 13.18 30.64 -12.70
CA VAL A 115 12.07 29.66 -12.62
C VAL A 115 12.57 28.32 -13.11
#